data_AF-A0A941YZL1-F1
#
_entry.id   AF-A0A941YZL1-F1
#
_cell.length_a   1.000
_cell.length_b   1.000
_cell.length_c   1.000
_cell.angle_alpha   90.00
_cell.angle_beta   90.00
_cell.angle_gamma   90.00
#
_symmetry.space_group_name_H-M   'P 1'
#
loop_
_entity.id
_entity.type
_entity.pdbx_description
1 polymer ?
#
loop_
_entity_poly.entity_id
_entity_poly.type
_entity_poly.pdbx_seq_one_letter_code
_entity_poly.pdbx_strand_id
1 'polypeptide(L)'
;APWRIALASGSAFIVSQLMDVLVFNRWRRATWWKAPLIGSLVASVIDTGVFFFLAFAGSELNWLQLAGGDLTVKAAMAVALLAPYRALMPHLQTWAPAR
;
A
#
# COMPACT_ATOMS: atom_id res chain seq x y z
N ALA A 1 18.97 16.45 -5.80
CA ALA A 1 18.00 16.68 -4.72
C ALA A 1 17.77 15.40 -3.90
N PRO A 2 18.70 15.01 -3.01
CA PRO A 2 18.56 13.76 -2.23
C PRO A 2 17.56 13.91 -1.07
N TRP A 3 17.59 15.04 -0.36
CA TRP A 3 16.78 15.26 0.84
C TRP A 3 15.28 15.34 0.56
N ARG A 4 14.88 15.91 -0.60
CA ARG A 4 13.48 15.97 -1.04
C ARG A 4 12.88 14.58 -1.26
N ILE A 5 13.65 13.71 -1.90
CA ILE A 5 13.24 12.31 -2.15
C ILE A 5 13.13 11.57 -0.82
N ALA A 6 14.09 11.74 0.09
CA ALA A 6 14.05 11.12 1.42
C ALA A 6 12.82 11.57 2.23
N LEU A 7 12.51 12.87 2.24
CA LEU A 7 11.30 13.38 2.89
C LEU A 7 10.03 12.85 2.23
N ALA A 8 9.97 12.86 0.89
CA ALA A 8 8.83 12.34 0.15
C ALA A 8 8.58 10.85 0.45
N SER A 9 9.62 10.02 0.43
CA SER A 9 9.53 8.59 0.77
C SER A 9 9.08 8.38 2.22
N GLY A 10 9.67 9.11 3.17
CA GLY A 10 9.31 8.98 4.59
C GLY A 10 7.86 9.38 4.87
N SER A 11 7.42 10.51 4.31
CA SER A 11 6.04 10.97 4.43
C SER A 11 5.04 10.02 3.74
N ALA A 12 5.34 9.59 2.51
CA ALA A 12 4.49 8.66 1.77
C ALA A 12 4.33 7.34 2.52
N PHE A 13 5.44 6.76 3.00
CA PHE A 13 5.44 5.49 3.74
C PHE A 13 4.62 5.58 5.03
N ILE A 14 4.84 6.60 5.87
CA ILE A 14 4.11 6.71 7.15
C ILE A 14 2.61 6.86 6.90
N VAL A 15 2.21 7.74 5.98
CA VAL A 15 0.79 7.98 5.70
C VAL A 15 0.14 6.75 5.04
N SER A 16 0.83 6.10 4.11
CA SER A 16 0.31 4.92 3.41
C SER A 16 0.16 3.72 4.33
N GLN A 17 1.16 3.43 5.18
CA GLN A 17 1.10 2.31 6.13
C GLN A 17 0.01 2.52 7.19
N LEU A 18 -0.16 3.75 7.70
CA LEU A 18 -1.26 4.05 8.61
C LEU A 18 -2.62 3.83 7.93
N MET A 19 -2.77 4.25 6.67
CA MET A 19 -4.00 4.01 5.93
C MET A 19 -4.23 2.52 5.67
N ASP A 20 -3.20 1.76 5.33
CA ASP A 20 -3.30 0.31 5.12
C ASP A 20 -3.86 -0.36 6.38
N VAL A 21 -3.30 -0.06 7.55
CA VAL A 21 -3.77 -0.61 8.84
C VAL A 21 -5.21 -0.19 9.15
N LEU A 22 -5.57 1.08 8.91
CA LEU A 22 -6.93 1.59 9.16
C LEU A 22 -7.98 0.91 8.26
N VAL A 23 -7.68 0.81 6.96
CA VAL A 23 -8.55 0.15 5.98
C VAL A 23 -8.61 -1.34 6.26
N PHE A 24 -7.47 -2.00 6.47
CA PHE A 24 -7.40 -3.41 6.82
C PHE A 24 -8.26 -3.71 8.05
N ASN A 25 -8.10 -2.95 9.14
CA ASN A 25 -8.86 -3.17 10.37
C ASN A 25 -10.36 -2.91 10.20
N ARG A 26 -10.75 -1.99 9.30
CA ARG A 26 -12.17 -1.78 8.95
C ARG A 26 -12.77 -2.99 8.24
N TRP A 27 -12.02 -3.62 7.33
CA TRP A 27 -12.52 -4.70 6.47
C TRP A 27 -12.16 -6.10 6.95
N ARG A 28 -11.39 -6.25 8.04
CA ARG A 28 -10.91 -7.56 8.57
C ARG A 28 -12.00 -8.58 8.90
N ARG A 29 -13.22 -8.12 9.20
CA ARG A 29 -14.36 -9.00 9.53
C ARG A 29 -15.17 -9.40 8.29
N ALA A 30 -14.87 -8.80 7.14
CA ALA A 30 -15.50 -9.16 5.88
C ALA A 30 -14.81 -10.39 5.27
N THR A 31 -15.05 -10.67 4.00
CA THR A 31 -14.39 -11.74 3.26
C THR A 31 -12.85 -11.58 3.29
N TRP A 32 -12.13 -12.69 3.45
CA TRP A 32 -10.67 -12.74 3.63
C TRP A 32 -9.84 -11.91 2.65
N TRP A 33 -10.30 -11.73 1.40
CA TRP A 33 -9.57 -10.97 0.38
C TRP A 33 -9.80 -9.46 0.45
N LYS A 34 -10.91 -9.01 1.06
CA LYS A 34 -11.29 -7.59 1.08
C LYS A 34 -10.31 -6.77 1.90
N ALA A 35 -9.97 -7.25 3.10
CA ALA A 35 -9.04 -6.56 3.98
C ALA A 35 -7.65 -6.34 3.35
N PRO A 36 -6.94 -7.38 2.85
CA PRO A 36 -5.63 -7.19 2.24
C PRO A 36 -5.69 -6.42 0.92
N LEU A 37 -6.65 -6.73 0.02
CA LEU A 37 -6.68 -6.07 -1.29
C LEU A 37 -7.03 -4.58 -1.19
N ILE A 38 -8.11 -4.25 -0.47
CA ILE A 38 -8.58 -2.87 -0.37
C ILE A 38 -7.58 -2.03 0.42
N GLY A 39 -7.00 -2.58 1.50
CA GLY A 39 -5.93 -1.94 2.26
C GLY A 39 -4.75 -1.58 1.37
N SER A 40 -4.19 -2.57 0.67
CA SER A 40 -3.03 -2.39 -0.20
C SER A 40 -3.30 -1.42 -1.36
N LEU A 41 -4.49 -1.45 -1.98
CA LEU A 41 -4.83 -0.55 -3.07
C LEU A 41 -4.94 0.91 -2.59
N VAL A 42 -5.66 1.14 -1.48
CA VAL A 42 -5.82 2.49 -0.94
C VAL A 42 -4.47 3.04 -0.46
N ALA A 43 -3.69 2.23 0.24
CA ALA A 43 -2.35 2.60 0.69
C ALA A 43 -1.44 2.92 -0.50
N SER A 44 -1.49 2.14 -1.58
CA SER A 44 -0.69 2.38 -2.80
C SER A 44 -1.04 3.69 -3.47
N VAL A 45 -2.34 4.03 -3.61
CA VAL A 45 -2.77 5.31 -4.20
C VAL A 45 -2.22 6.49 -3.38
N ILE A 46 -2.30 6.40 -2.05
CA ILE A 46 -1.80 7.45 -1.16
C ILE A 46 -0.28 7.54 -1.22
N ASP A 47 0.42 6.41 -1.17
CA ASP A 47 1.89 6.35 -1.25
C ASP A 47 2.39 7.00 -2.54
N THR A 48 1.88 6.55 -3.68
CA THR A 48 2.24 7.06 -5.00
C THR A 48 1.87 8.53 -5.14
N GLY A 49 0.67 8.94 -4.71
CA GLY A 49 0.22 10.33 -4.77
C GLY A 49 1.12 11.26 -3.95
N VAL A 50 1.39 10.92 -2.69
CA VAL A 50 2.22 11.73 -1.79
C VAL A 50 3.68 11.74 -2.24
N PHE A 51 4.24 10.58 -2.59
CA PHE A 51 5.64 10.48 -3.01
C PHE A 51 5.89 11.29 -4.29
N PHE A 52 5.14 11.05 -5.36
CA PHE A 52 5.40 11.70 -6.64
C PHE A 52 5.09 13.20 -6.59
N PHE A 53 4.06 13.60 -5.84
CA PHE A 53 3.77 15.01 -5.62
C PHE A 53 4.94 15.71 -4.90
N LEU A 54 5.40 15.21 -3.76
CA LEU A 54 6.46 15.87 -2.99
C LEU A 54 7.83 15.81 -3.70
N ALA A 55 8.13 14.69 -4.36
CA ALA A 55 9.43 14.48 -5.01
C ALA A 55 9.56 15.22 -6.35
N PHE A 56 8.48 15.31 -7.14
CA PHE A 56 8.55 15.74 -8.55
C PHE A 56 7.61 16.88 -8.94
N ALA A 57 6.78 17.41 -8.03
CA ALA A 57 6.01 18.61 -8.33
C ALA A 57 6.93 19.77 -8.77
N GLY A 58 6.54 20.45 -9.85
CA GLY A 58 7.30 21.55 -10.46
C GLY A 58 8.52 21.10 -11.28
N SER A 59 8.71 19.80 -11.52
CA SER A 59 9.74 19.30 -12.45
C SER A 59 9.22 19.20 -13.88
N GLU A 60 10.13 19.17 -14.86
CA GLU A 60 9.82 18.96 -16.29
C GLU A 60 9.41 17.51 -16.62
N LEU A 61 9.55 16.60 -15.66
CA LEU A 61 9.19 15.20 -15.84
C LEU A 61 7.67 15.00 -15.80
N ASN A 62 7.16 14.13 -16.67
CA ASN A 62 5.78 13.65 -16.60
C ASN A 62 5.61 12.65 -15.45
N TRP A 63 5.67 13.15 -14.22
CA TRP A 63 5.58 12.35 -13.01
C TRP A 63 4.21 11.68 -12.84
N LEU A 64 3.15 12.19 -13.49
CA LEU A 64 1.84 11.55 -13.55
C LEU A 64 1.88 10.22 -14.30
N GLN A 65 2.61 10.16 -15.42
CA GLN A 65 2.80 8.91 -16.15
C GLN A 65 3.62 7.89 -15.35
N LEU A 66 4.69 8.35 -14.69
CA LEU A 66 5.51 7.49 -13.82
C LEU A 66 4.72 6.96 -12.62
N ALA A 67 3.93 7.83 -11.97
CA ALA A 67 3.01 7.48 -10.89
C ALA A 67 1.96 6.45 -11.36
N GLY A 68 1.42 6.61 -12.56
CA GLY A 68 0.49 5.64 -13.16
C GLY A 68 1.13 4.26 -13.34
N GLY A 69 2.39 4.21 -13.81
CA GLY A 69 3.17 2.99 -13.90
C GLY A 69 3.40 2.32 -12.54
N ASP A 70 3.86 3.08 -11.55
CA ASP A 70 4.06 2.61 -10.17
C ASP A 70 2.77 2.03 -9.57
N LEU A 71 1.65 2.76 -9.70
CA LEU A 71 0.36 2.32 -9.19
C LEU A 71 -0.15 1.04 -9.87
N THR A 72 0.09 0.91 -11.19
CA THR A 72 -0.30 -0.29 -11.95
C THR A 72 0.47 -1.51 -11.47
N VAL A 73 1.78 -1.38 -11.27
CA VAL A 73 2.62 -2.47 -10.74
C VAL A 73 2.19 -2.82 -9.32
N LYS A 74 1.97 -1.83 -8.45
CA LYS A 74 1.50 -2.05 -7.08
C LYS A 74 0.14 -2.75 -7.04
N ALA A 75 -0.81 -2.36 -7.89
CA ALA A 75 -2.11 -3.01 -7.99
C ALA A 75 -2.00 -4.46 -8.48
N ALA A 76 -1.18 -4.71 -9.50
CA ALA A 76 -0.93 -6.06 -10.00
C ALA A 76 -0.28 -6.94 -8.92
N MET A 77 0.70 -6.41 -8.18
CA MET A 77 1.32 -7.09 -7.05
C MET A 77 0.32 -7.38 -5.93
N ALA A 78 -0.54 -6.42 -5.57
CA ALA A 78 -1.56 -6.60 -4.54
C ALA A 78 -2.51 -7.74 -4.90
N VAL A 79 -2.91 -7.86 -6.16
CA VAL A 79 -3.74 -8.98 -6.65
C VAL A 79 -2.95 -10.29 -6.65
N ALA A 80 -1.73 -10.30 -7.18
CA ALA A 80 -0.89 -11.51 -7.23
C ALA A 80 -0.62 -12.08 -5.83
N LEU A 81 -0.41 -11.21 -4.84
CA LEU A 81 -0.11 -11.59 -3.46
C LEU A 81 -1.35 -12.03 -2.65
N LEU A 82 -2.56 -11.96 -3.20
CA LEU A 82 -3.74 -12.53 -2.54
C LEU A 82 -3.68 -14.05 -2.39
N ALA A 83 -3.14 -14.74 -3.40
CA ALA A 83 -3.01 -16.19 -3.36
C ALA A 83 -2.08 -16.67 -2.23
N PRO A 84 -0.83 -16.16 -2.10
CA PRO A 84 0.03 -16.53 -0.97
C PRO A 84 -0.54 -16.06 0.37
N TYR A 85 -1.17 -14.87 0.42
CA TYR A 85 -1.85 -14.42 1.65
C TYR A 85 -2.90 -15.43 2.13
N ARG A 86 -3.73 -15.94 1.21
CA ARG A 86 -4.74 -16.96 1.54
C ARG A 86 -4.11 -18.25 2.04
N ALA A 87 -3.02 -18.69 1.42
CA ALA A 87 -2.31 -19.92 1.80
C ALA A 87 -1.66 -19.83 3.19
N LEU A 88 -1.18 -18.64 3.58
CA LEU A 88 -0.56 -18.41 4.89
C LEU A 88 -1.58 -18.26 6.03
N MET A 89 -2.80 -17.77 5.75
CA MET A 89 -3.78 -17.43 6.78
C MET A 89 -4.08 -18.55 7.81
N PRO A 90 -4.21 -19.85 7.44
CA PRO A 90 -4.44 -20.93 8.41
C PRO A 90 -3.28 -21.13 9.40
N HIS A 91 -2.04 -20.86 8.98
CA HIS A 91 -0.85 -21.04 9.82
C HIS A 91 -0.72 -19.96 10.90
N LEU A 92 -1.36 -18.81 10.71
CA LEU A 92 -1.37 -17.72 11.67
C LEU A 92 -2.46 -17.87 12.74
N GLN A 93 -3.49 -18.67 12.48
CA GLN A 93 -4.61 -18.88 13.41
C GLN A 93 -4.25 -19.79 14.58
N THR A 94 -3.21 -20.61 14.46
CA THR A 94 -2.73 -21.49 15.55
C THR A 94 -2.07 -20.73 16.70
N TRP A 95 -1.77 -19.44 16.53
CA TRP A 95 -1.14 -18.58 17.53
C TRP A 95 -2.11 -17.69 18.32
N ALA A 96 -3.43 -17.91 18.22
CA ALA A 96 -4.36 -17.28 19.15
C ALA A 96 -4.28 -18.00 20.51
N PRO A 97 -3.76 -17.37 21.59
CA PRO A 97 -3.83 -17.98 22.92
C PRO A 97 -5.31 -18.28 23.22
N ALA A 98 -5.59 -19.52 23.60
CA ALA A 98 -6.90 -19.89 24.14
C ALA A 98 -7.22 -18.89 25.26
N ARG A 99 -8.37 -18.22 25.13
CA ARG A 99 -8.87 -17.30 26.16
C ARG A 99 -9.03 -18.01 27.50
#